data_AF-A0A8H4Q6V0-F1
#
_entry.id   AF-A0A8H4Q6V0-F1
#
_cell.length_a   1.000
_cell.length_b   1.000
_cell.length_c   1.000
_cell.angle_alpha   90.00
_cell.angle_beta   90.00
_cell.angle_gamma   90.00
#
_symmetry.space_group_name_H-M   'P 1'
#
loop_
_entity.id
_entity.type
_entity.pdbx_description
1 polymer ?
#
loop_
_entity_poly.entity_id
_entity_poly.type
_entity_poly.pdbx_seq_one_letter_code
_entity_poly.pdbx_strand_id
1 'polypeptide(L)'
;MGIRVVDLPFNESGWHFQSVQEELLSTDRDLHDTVVALRPHGRFIRRITAIDADENLQSLPSRGGKYSFEPNPTGLLDKVVARWQAPTSPCPGEVAIQVHAASINSKEVMNISEKSVTGVLSDQNLSLEVAGKVIDMGEDVSNVQLDANVMARVAPGVSGYATTDSRFVSPIPGNLTMAQAASIPVDYVTAYYALVHVGRPTRRDSVLVHAAAGSVGAVAIQLAKLYGARIFATADNSERWEWFVQQSRVFKRFLTQYLHPFTTTSRAPLEIMV
;
A
#
# COMPACT_ATOMS: atom_id res chain seq x y z
N MET A 1 -30.39 -26.82 -23.21
CA MET A 1 -29.10 -26.26 -23.67
C MET A 1 -28.68 -25.23 -22.63
N GLY A 2 -27.68 -25.55 -21.80
CA GLY A 2 -27.22 -24.65 -20.73
C GLY A 2 -26.17 -23.67 -21.26
N ILE A 3 -26.20 -22.42 -20.78
CA ILE A 3 -25.14 -21.45 -21.04
C ILE A 3 -24.08 -21.62 -19.95
N ARG A 4 -22.80 -21.75 -20.34
CA ARG A 4 -21.65 -21.76 -19.43
C ARG A 4 -20.76 -20.55 -19.73
N VAL A 5 -20.36 -19.85 -18.68
CA VAL A 5 -19.41 -18.74 -18.73
C VAL A 5 -18.06 -19.25 -18.25
N VAL A 6 -17.03 -19.10 -19.08
CA VAL A 6 -15.64 -19.44 -18.73
C VAL A 6 -14.84 -18.15 -18.69
N ASP A 7 -14.44 -17.75 -17.49
CA ASP A 7 -13.59 -16.59 -17.22
C ASP A 7 -12.12 -16.98 -17.36
N LEU A 8 -11.44 -16.35 -18.31
CA LEU A 8 -10.04 -16.59 -18.66
C LEU A 8 -9.17 -15.45 -18.12
N PRO A 9 -7.92 -15.71 -17.73
CA PRO A 9 -7.05 -14.66 -17.21
C PRO A 9 -6.72 -13.68 -18.34
N PHE A 10 -6.95 -12.39 -18.08
CA PHE A 10 -6.64 -11.32 -19.02
C PHE A 10 -5.14 -10.98 -18.94
N ASN A 11 -4.45 -10.96 -20.09
CA ASN A 11 -3.03 -10.59 -20.21
C ASN A 11 -1.97 -11.49 -19.53
N GLU A 12 -2.30 -12.67 -19.04
CA GLU A 12 -1.27 -13.62 -18.58
C GLU A 12 -0.70 -14.42 -19.76
N SER A 13 0.59 -14.24 -20.07
CA SER A 13 1.32 -15.16 -20.94
C SER A 13 1.62 -16.45 -20.18
N GLY A 14 0.65 -17.35 -20.11
CA GLY A 14 0.77 -18.59 -19.35
C GLY A 14 -0.49 -19.44 -19.20
N TRP A 15 -1.66 -18.97 -19.67
CA TRP A 15 -2.83 -19.85 -19.69
C TRP A 15 -2.66 -20.93 -20.76
N HIS A 16 -2.86 -22.18 -20.35
CA HIS A 16 -2.73 -23.31 -21.25
C HIS A 16 -4.00 -23.43 -22.08
N PHE A 17 -3.90 -23.27 -23.41
CA PHE A 17 -4.99 -23.59 -24.36
C PHE A 17 -5.58 -24.97 -24.07
N GLN A 18 -4.73 -25.89 -23.61
CA GLN A 18 -5.11 -27.21 -23.13
C GLN A 18 -6.17 -27.17 -22.01
N SER A 19 -6.07 -26.28 -21.02
CA SER A 19 -7.07 -26.17 -19.95
C SER A 19 -8.43 -25.67 -20.44
N VAL A 20 -8.44 -24.80 -21.46
CA VAL A 20 -9.67 -24.35 -22.13
C VAL A 20 -10.28 -25.49 -22.93
N GLN A 21 -9.46 -26.20 -23.70
CA GLN A 21 -9.87 -27.36 -24.47
C GLN A 21 -10.44 -28.46 -23.57
N GLU A 22 -9.78 -28.76 -22.45
CA GLU A 22 -10.26 -29.71 -21.44
C GLU A 22 -11.59 -29.26 -20.81
N GLU A 23 -11.81 -27.95 -20.58
CA GLU A 23 -13.09 -27.43 -20.11
C GLU A 23 -14.21 -27.59 -21.14
N LEU A 24 -13.93 -27.27 -22.41
CA LEU A 24 -14.92 -27.35 -23.49
C LEU A 24 -15.27 -28.80 -23.85
N LEU A 25 -14.31 -29.73 -23.76
CA LEU A 25 -14.50 -31.13 -24.14
C LEU A 25 -14.97 -32.03 -22.99
N SER A 26 -14.95 -31.55 -21.74
CA SER A 26 -15.37 -32.38 -20.62
C SER A 26 -16.87 -32.68 -20.65
N THR A 27 -17.21 -33.97 -20.62
CA THR A 27 -18.59 -34.48 -20.55
C THR A 27 -19.02 -34.85 -19.13
N ASP A 28 -18.07 -34.92 -18.19
CA ASP A 28 -18.25 -35.42 -16.81
C ASP A 28 -18.47 -34.29 -15.77
N ARG A 29 -18.68 -33.05 -16.22
CA ARG A 29 -18.79 -31.90 -15.31
C ARG A 29 -20.25 -31.60 -14.98
N ASP A 30 -20.48 -31.36 -13.69
CA ASP A 30 -21.81 -31.09 -13.13
C ASP A 30 -22.54 -30.01 -13.94
N LEU A 31 -23.79 -30.29 -14.30
CA LEU A 31 -24.63 -29.39 -15.11
C LEU A 31 -24.87 -28.03 -14.42
N HIS A 32 -24.56 -27.94 -13.12
CA HIS A 32 -24.68 -26.74 -12.31
C HIS A 32 -23.42 -25.84 -12.35
N ASP A 33 -22.32 -26.30 -12.95
CA ASP A 33 -21.10 -25.50 -13.17
C ASP A 33 -21.31 -24.53 -14.33
N THR A 34 -22.03 -23.45 -14.06
CA THR A 34 -22.42 -22.44 -15.06
C THR A 34 -21.43 -21.29 -15.17
N VAL A 35 -20.61 -21.05 -14.14
CA VAL A 35 -19.56 -20.02 -14.14
C VAL A 35 -18.26 -20.61 -13.60
N VAL A 36 -17.26 -20.70 -14.48
CA VAL A 36 -15.95 -21.29 -14.20
C VAL A 36 -14.87 -20.23 -14.46
N ALA A 37 -13.87 -20.16 -13.60
CA ALA A 37 -12.67 -19.37 -13.82
C ALA A 37 -11.47 -20.31 -13.98
N LEU A 38 -10.71 -20.15 -15.06
CA LEU A 38 -9.46 -20.87 -15.29
C LEU A 38 -8.29 -19.96 -14.93
N ARG A 39 -7.32 -20.46 -14.16
CA ARG A 39 -6.10 -19.76 -13.76
C ARG A 39 -4.90 -20.71 -13.87
N PRO A 40 -3.66 -20.21 -13.89
CA PRO A 40 -2.46 -21.06 -13.88
C PRO A 40 -2.45 -22.09 -12.75
N HIS A 41 -3.04 -21.74 -11.61
CA HIS A 41 -3.10 -22.58 -10.41
C HIS A 41 -4.32 -23.50 -10.32
N GLY A 42 -5.20 -23.49 -11.32
CA GLY A 42 -6.30 -24.45 -11.41
C GLY A 42 -7.62 -23.91 -11.92
N ARG A 43 -8.64 -24.76 -11.78
CA ARG A 43 -10.03 -24.51 -12.17
C ARG A 43 -10.85 -24.15 -10.94
N PHE A 44 -11.52 -22.99 -11.00
CA PHE A 44 -12.36 -22.48 -9.94
C PHE A 44 -13.81 -22.41 -10.40
N ILE A 45 -14.75 -22.75 -9.52
CA ILE A 45 -16.18 -22.72 -9.83
C ILE A 45 -16.83 -21.70 -8.93
N ARG A 46 -17.65 -20.81 -9.50
CA ARG A 46 -18.46 -19.90 -8.68
C ARG A 46 -19.52 -20.71 -7.93
N ARG A 47 -19.45 -20.67 -6.61
CA ARG A 47 -20.51 -21.14 -5.73
C ARG A 47 -21.10 -19.93 -4.99
N ILE A 48 -22.42 -19.90 -4.90
CA ILE A 48 -23.12 -18.96 -4.04
C ILE A 48 -23.37 -19.71 -2.75
N THR A 49 -22.74 -19.25 -1.68
CA THR A 49 -22.92 -19.80 -0.34
C THR A 49 -23.71 -18.78 0.46
N ALA A 50 -24.72 -19.24 1.20
CA ALA A 50 -25.31 -18.40 2.23
C ALA A 50 -24.24 -18.16 3.30
N ILE A 51 -23.97 -16.90 3.59
CA ILE A 51 -23.20 -16.51 4.76
C ILE A 51 -24.24 -16.30 5.85
N ASP A 52 -24.18 -17.07 6.94
CA ASP A 52 -25.01 -16.80 8.10
C ASP A 52 -24.64 -15.42 8.61
N ALA A 53 -25.59 -14.48 8.57
CA ALA A 53 -25.42 -13.13 9.08
C ALA A 53 -25.16 -13.09 10.61
N ASP A 54 -25.24 -14.25 11.28
CA ASP A 54 -24.94 -14.46 12.69
C ASP A 54 -23.43 -14.63 12.98
N GLU A 55 -22.57 -14.77 11.96
CA GLU A 55 -21.17 -14.39 12.16
C GLU A 55 -21.17 -12.88 12.41
N ASN A 56 -20.91 -12.48 13.66
CA ASN A 56 -20.90 -11.10 14.20
C ASN A 56 -20.02 -10.11 13.39
N LEU A 57 -20.37 -9.85 12.13
CA LEU A 57 -19.81 -8.81 11.29
C LEU A 57 -20.46 -7.51 11.76
N GLN A 58 -19.85 -6.91 12.79
CA GLN A 58 -20.23 -5.57 13.21
C GLN A 58 -20.07 -4.62 12.03
N SER A 59 -21.20 -4.07 11.56
CA SER A 59 -21.19 -3.02 10.55
C SER A 59 -20.59 -1.76 11.16
N LEU A 60 -19.39 -1.41 10.70
CA LEU A 60 -18.70 -0.19 11.08
C LEU A 60 -18.75 0.82 9.93
N PRO A 61 -18.86 2.14 10.21
CA PRO A 61 -18.81 3.13 9.17
C PRO A 61 -17.43 3.12 8.50
N SER A 62 -17.41 3.19 7.17
CA SER A 62 -16.16 3.13 6.39
C SER A 62 -15.22 4.33 6.61
N ARG A 63 -15.74 5.43 7.16
CA ARG A 63 -15.02 6.67 7.48
C ARG A 63 -15.67 7.33 8.66
N GLY A 64 -14.87 7.85 9.59
CA GLY A 64 -15.40 8.46 10.81
C GLY A 64 -16.18 7.44 11.62
N GLY A 65 -15.56 6.96 12.69
CA GLY A 65 -16.18 5.97 13.55
C GLY A 65 -15.38 5.84 14.81
N LYS A 66 -16.05 5.44 15.89
CA LYS A 66 -15.37 5.25 17.16
C LYS A 66 -14.71 3.88 17.21
N TYR A 67 -13.75 3.64 16.33
CA TYR A 67 -13.05 2.37 16.23
C TYR A 67 -11.58 2.52 15.84
N SER A 68 -10.80 1.53 16.24
CA SER A 68 -9.46 1.24 15.73
C SER A 68 -9.26 -0.27 15.66
N PHE A 69 -8.43 -0.72 14.72
CA PHE A 69 -8.12 -2.12 14.54
C PHE A 69 -6.75 -2.45 15.11
N GLU A 70 -6.68 -3.55 15.85
CA GLU A 70 -5.44 -4.11 16.38
C GLU A 70 -5.27 -5.57 15.93
N PRO A 71 -4.02 -6.05 15.74
CA PRO A 71 -3.72 -7.45 15.56
C PRO A 71 -4.20 -8.27 16.74
N ASN A 72 -4.52 -9.53 16.50
CA ASN A 72 -4.70 -10.45 17.61
C ASN A 72 -3.35 -10.66 18.33
N PRO A 73 -3.33 -10.70 19.68
CA PRO A 73 -2.14 -11.10 20.43
C PRO A 73 -1.59 -12.47 20.04
N THR A 74 -2.41 -13.34 19.43
CA THR A 74 -2.00 -14.69 18.94
C THR A 74 -1.34 -14.69 17.58
N GLY A 75 -1.26 -13.55 16.88
CA GLY A 75 -0.48 -13.45 15.63
C GLY A 75 -1.13 -14.08 14.38
N LEU A 76 -2.44 -14.26 14.37
CA LEU A 76 -3.17 -14.75 13.20
C LEU A 76 -3.83 -13.58 12.45
N LEU A 77 -3.57 -13.46 11.14
CA LEU A 77 -4.20 -12.48 10.25
C LEU A 77 -5.73 -12.57 10.30
N ASP A 78 -6.26 -13.78 10.51
CA ASP A 78 -7.69 -14.09 10.56
C ASP A 78 -8.39 -13.52 11.80
N LYS A 79 -7.66 -12.86 12.72
CA LYS A 79 -8.19 -12.37 13.99
C LYS A 79 -7.85 -10.91 14.27
N VAL A 80 -7.80 -10.07 13.25
CA VAL A 80 -7.80 -8.60 13.43
C VAL A 80 -9.11 -8.19 14.11
N VAL A 81 -9.02 -7.48 15.24
CA VAL A 81 -10.20 -7.10 16.04
C VAL A 81 -10.43 -5.59 15.98
N ALA A 82 -11.69 -5.21 15.79
CA ALA A 82 -12.12 -3.83 15.98
C ALA A 82 -12.31 -3.56 17.48
N ARG A 83 -11.69 -2.49 17.97
CA ARG A 83 -11.90 -1.95 19.31
C ARG A 83 -12.60 -0.62 19.21
N TRP A 84 -13.50 -0.35 20.14
CA TRP A 84 -14.07 0.97 20.26
C TRP A 84 -12.97 1.96 20.69
N GLN A 85 -12.86 3.08 19.97
CA GLN A 85 -11.92 4.16 20.29
C GLN A 85 -12.60 5.50 20.02
N ALA A 86 -12.78 6.33 21.05
CA ALA A 86 -13.24 7.70 20.84
C ALA A 86 -12.17 8.55 20.13
N PRO A 87 -12.58 9.54 19.31
CA PRO A 87 -11.64 10.55 18.82
C PRO A 87 -10.98 11.24 20.01
N THR A 88 -9.66 11.35 19.97
CA THR A 88 -8.89 12.12 20.96
C THR A 88 -8.79 13.57 20.48
N SER A 89 -9.16 14.52 21.34
CA SER A 89 -8.90 15.94 21.06
C SER A 89 -7.39 16.17 20.91
N PRO A 90 -6.94 16.85 19.84
CA PRO A 90 -5.52 17.06 19.61
C PRO A 90 -4.88 17.92 20.71
N CYS A 91 -3.69 17.55 21.16
CA CYS A 91 -2.86 18.41 22.01
C CYS A 91 -2.29 19.60 21.21
N PRO A 92 -1.72 20.63 21.88
CA PRO A 92 -0.97 21.67 21.18
C PRO A 92 0.06 21.09 20.20
N GLY A 93 0.07 21.58 18.97
CA GLY A 93 0.91 21.10 17.87
C GLY A 93 0.36 19.89 17.10
N GLU A 94 -0.73 19.28 17.53
CA GLU A 94 -1.33 18.10 16.88
C GLU A 94 -2.57 18.44 16.05
N VAL A 95 -2.92 17.54 15.14
CA VAL A 95 -4.18 17.59 14.38
C VAL A 95 -4.92 16.27 14.49
N ALA A 96 -6.25 16.33 14.48
CA ALA A 96 -7.11 15.16 14.36
C ALA A 96 -7.60 15.01 12.92
N ILE A 97 -7.52 13.77 12.41
CA ILE A 97 -7.82 13.41 11.03
C ILE A 97 -8.95 12.37 11.03
N GLN A 98 -10.03 12.66 10.31
CA GLN A 98 -10.99 11.63 9.91
C GLN A 98 -10.36 10.78 8.82
N VAL A 99 -10.11 9.51 9.11
CA VAL A 99 -9.41 8.61 8.19
C VAL A 99 -10.34 8.20 7.04
N HIS A 100 -9.84 8.33 5.81
CA HIS A 100 -10.54 7.90 4.59
C HIS A 100 -9.89 6.69 3.95
N ALA A 101 -8.57 6.58 4.05
CA ALA A 101 -7.78 5.46 3.57
C ALA A 101 -6.54 5.28 4.47
N ALA A 102 -6.13 4.04 4.65
CA ALA A 102 -4.90 3.66 5.33
C ALA A 102 -4.14 2.65 4.46
N SER A 103 -2.82 2.66 4.55
CA SER A 103 -1.95 1.71 3.84
C SER A 103 -1.47 0.60 4.79
N ILE A 104 -1.19 -0.58 4.26
CA ILE A 104 -0.57 -1.68 5.01
C ILE A 104 0.81 -1.92 4.42
N ASN A 105 1.83 -1.77 5.24
CA ASN A 105 3.22 -2.00 4.88
C ASN A 105 3.64 -3.44 5.22
N SER A 106 4.75 -3.88 4.61
CA SER A 106 5.32 -5.21 4.88
C SER A 106 5.68 -5.41 6.36
N LYS A 107 6.00 -4.32 7.08
CA LYS A 107 6.25 -4.34 8.51
C LYS A 107 5.04 -4.88 9.28
N GLU A 108 3.83 -4.43 8.96
CA GLU A 108 2.64 -4.89 9.68
C GLU A 108 2.38 -6.37 9.45
N VAL A 109 2.56 -6.87 8.22
CA VAL A 109 2.43 -8.31 7.91
C VAL A 109 3.47 -9.14 8.68
N MET A 110 4.72 -8.67 8.76
CA MET A 110 5.77 -9.34 9.54
C MET A 110 5.46 -9.32 11.04
N ASN A 111 4.95 -8.20 11.55
CA ASN A 111 4.60 -8.04 12.96
C ASN A 111 3.46 -8.96 13.41
N ILE A 112 2.51 -9.24 12.51
CA ILE A 112 1.39 -10.12 12.80
C ILE A 112 1.84 -11.58 12.83
N SER A 113 2.81 -12.00 12.01
CA SER A 113 3.24 -13.41 11.95
C SER A 113 3.84 -13.92 13.28
N GLU A 114 3.61 -15.20 13.62
CA GLU A 114 4.10 -15.88 14.84
C GLU A 114 5.61 -15.72 15.10
N LYS A 115 6.40 -15.37 14.08
CA LYS A 115 7.85 -15.15 14.18
C LYS A 115 8.26 -13.83 14.84
N SER A 116 7.32 -12.94 15.15
CA SER A 116 7.60 -11.60 15.71
C SER A 116 7.93 -11.58 17.21
N VAL A 117 7.96 -12.74 17.88
CA VAL A 117 8.07 -12.89 19.35
C VAL A 117 9.47 -12.56 19.94
N THR A 118 10.46 -12.13 19.15
CA THR A 118 11.84 -11.92 19.66
C THR A 118 12.26 -10.45 19.83
N GLY A 119 11.36 -9.59 20.33
CA GLY A 119 11.77 -8.49 21.23
C GLY A 119 12.31 -7.18 20.63
N VAL A 120 11.97 -6.79 19.39
CA VAL A 120 12.42 -5.50 18.81
C VAL A 120 11.28 -4.61 18.25
N LEU A 121 10.03 -5.10 18.17
CA LEU A 121 8.95 -4.39 17.47
C LEU A 121 7.77 -4.18 18.43
N SER A 122 7.82 -3.09 19.20
CA SER A 122 7.01 -2.87 20.42
C SER A 122 5.60 -2.30 20.22
N ASP A 123 5.17 -1.96 19.00
CA ASP A 123 3.82 -1.45 18.77
C ASP A 123 3.13 -2.26 17.67
N GLN A 124 2.13 -3.05 18.06
CA GLN A 124 1.28 -3.83 17.15
C GLN A 124 0.25 -2.94 16.42
N ASN A 125 0.61 -1.70 16.07
CA ASN A 125 -0.32 -0.82 15.37
C ASN A 125 -0.53 -1.29 13.92
N LEU A 126 -1.79 -1.37 13.49
CA LEU A 126 -2.12 -1.56 12.08
C LEU A 126 -2.06 -0.22 11.36
N SER A 127 -1.28 -0.19 10.28
CA SER A 127 -0.90 0.99 9.52
C SER A 127 -0.12 2.04 10.32
N LEU A 128 0.83 2.67 9.64
CA LEU A 128 1.59 3.82 10.14
C LEU A 128 1.32 5.10 9.32
N GLU A 129 0.29 5.09 8.49
CA GLU A 129 -0.02 6.18 7.56
C GLU A 129 -1.49 6.18 7.10
N VAL A 130 -2.00 7.38 6.86
CA VAL A 130 -3.37 7.60 6.41
C VAL A 130 -3.45 8.72 5.39
N ALA A 131 -4.55 8.72 4.65
CA ALA A 131 -5.09 9.88 3.99
C ALA A 131 -6.50 10.15 4.51
N GLY A 132 -6.82 11.41 4.73
CA GLY A 132 -8.07 11.79 5.37
C GLY A 132 -8.31 13.29 5.36
N LYS A 133 -9.27 13.71 6.17
CA LYS A 133 -9.68 15.11 6.31
C LYS A 133 -9.37 15.61 7.72
N VAL A 134 -8.76 16.79 7.83
CA VAL A 134 -8.52 17.43 9.13
C VAL A 134 -9.85 17.89 9.72
N ILE A 135 -10.16 17.44 10.94
CA ILE A 135 -11.44 17.73 11.62
C ILE A 135 -11.27 18.52 12.91
N ASP A 136 -10.06 18.58 13.46
CA ASP A 136 -9.74 19.37 14.65
C ASP A 136 -8.24 19.66 14.68
N MET A 137 -7.84 20.72 15.37
CA MET A 137 -6.43 21.12 15.51
C MET A 137 -6.18 21.67 16.91
N GLY A 138 -5.05 21.27 17.51
CA GLY A 138 -4.61 21.82 18.77
C GLY A 138 -4.09 23.25 18.62
N GLU A 139 -3.81 23.86 19.77
CA GLU A 139 -3.11 25.16 19.83
C GLU A 139 -1.76 25.10 19.09
N ASP A 140 -1.23 26.24 18.64
CA ASP A 140 0.07 26.36 17.94
C ASP A 140 0.20 25.67 16.57
N VAL A 141 -0.87 25.08 16.02
CA VAL A 141 -0.87 24.56 14.63
C VAL A 141 -1.13 25.70 13.64
N SER A 142 -0.14 25.95 12.75
CA SER A 142 -0.23 26.99 11.71
C SER A 142 0.08 26.50 10.30
N ASN A 143 0.63 25.29 10.15
CA ASN A 143 1.04 24.70 8.87
C ASN A 143 -0.03 23.80 8.23
N VAL A 144 -1.17 23.61 8.89
CA VAL A 144 -2.29 22.79 8.43
C VAL A 144 -3.59 23.61 8.52
N GLN A 145 -4.54 23.35 7.63
CA GLN A 145 -5.85 24.00 7.63
C GLN A 145 -6.93 23.00 8.03
N LEU A 146 -7.90 23.48 8.83
CA LEU A 146 -9.12 22.74 9.09
C LEU A 146 -9.83 22.41 7.75
N ASP A 147 -10.51 21.27 7.69
CA ASP A 147 -11.17 20.74 6.51
C ASP A 147 -10.25 20.35 5.33
N ALA A 148 -8.93 20.50 5.45
CA ALA A 148 -8.00 20.12 4.41
C ALA A 148 -7.93 18.60 4.22
N ASN A 149 -7.78 18.17 2.97
CA ASN A 149 -7.43 16.80 2.63
C ASN A 149 -5.92 16.60 2.77
N VAL A 150 -5.53 15.69 3.66
CA VAL A 150 -4.13 15.48 4.05
C VAL A 150 -3.74 14.02 4.02
N MET A 151 -2.47 13.76 3.71
CA MET A 151 -1.79 12.50 3.99
C MET A 151 -0.86 12.70 5.18
N ALA A 152 -0.73 11.68 6.03
CA ALA A 152 0.02 11.81 7.27
C ALA A 152 0.64 10.49 7.72
N ARG A 153 1.76 10.60 8.44
CA ARG A 153 2.24 9.51 9.29
C ARG A 153 1.46 9.53 10.60
N VAL A 154 0.90 8.39 10.98
CA VAL A 154 0.11 8.20 12.21
C VAL A 154 0.46 6.86 12.84
N ALA A 155 0.01 6.59 14.07
CA ALA A 155 0.08 5.26 14.66
C ALA A 155 -0.99 5.14 15.77
N PRO A 156 -2.05 4.32 15.61
CA PRO A 156 -2.39 3.47 14.45
C PRO A 156 -3.09 4.24 13.31
N GLY A 157 -3.14 3.64 12.12
CA GLY A 157 -3.81 4.21 10.94
C GLY A 157 -5.07 3.48 10.47
N VAL A 158 -5.24 2.20 10.83
CA VAL A 158 -6.49 1.47 10.53
C VAL A 158 -7.51 1.79 11.62
N SER A 159 -8.08 2.98 11.56
CA SER A 159 -9.01 3.53 12.54
C SER A 159 -10.02 4.47 11.88
N GLY A 160 -11.08 4.84 12.60
CA GLY A 160 -12.01 5.87 12.13
C GLY A 160 -11.44 7.29 12.25
N TYR A 161 -10.52 7.50 13.20
CA TYR A 161 -9.83 8.77 13.46
C TYR A 161 -8.38 8.51 13.85
N ALA A 162 -7.49 9.44 13.50
CA ALA A 162 -6.10 9.43 13.93
C ALA A 162 -5.66 10.83 14.35
N THR A 163 -4.88 10.91 15.42
CA THR A 163 -4.25 12.16 15.88
C THR A 163 -2.75 12.05 15.68
N THR A 164 -2.11 13.12 15.21
CA THR A 164 -0.67 13.16 14.98
C THR A 164 -0.13 14.59 15.03
N ASP A 165 1.17 14.72 15.23
CA ASP A 165 1.86 15.99 15.17
C ASP A 165 1.71 16.62 13.79
N SER A 166 1.38 17.92 13.76
CA SER A 166 1.16 18.69 12.52
C SER A 166 2.36 18.67 11.57
N ARG A 167 3.59 18.43 12.06
CA ARG A 167 4.80 18.29 11.24
C ARG A 167 4.84 17.01 10.41
N PHE A 168 4.03 16.01 10.77
CA PHE A 168 3.90 14.75 10.03
C PHE A 168 2.77 14.75 9.01
N VAL A 169 2.17 15.91 8.76
CA VAL A 169 1.02 16.08 7.89
C VAL A 169 1.42 16.84 6.63
N SER A 170 0.94 16.38 5.49
CA SER A 170 1.17 17.02 4.19
C SER A 170 -0.13 17.10 3.40
N PRO A 171 -0.36 18.18 2.62
CA PRO A 171 -1.54 18.30 1.78
C PRO A 171 -1.53 17.22 0.70
N ILE A 172 -2.71 16.72 0.33
CA ILE A 172 -2.86 15.79 -0.79
C ILE A 172 -2.79 16.58 -2.11
N PRO A 173 -1.89 16.23 -3.03
CA PRO A 173 -1.89 16.75 -4.39
C PRO A 173 -3.24 16.54 -5.09
N GLY A 174 -3.77 17.58 -5.74
CA GLY A 174 -5.13 17.55 -6.32
C GLY A 174 -5.37 16.50 -7.41
N ASN A 175 -4.32 15.85 -7.90
CA ASN A 175 -4.40 14.75 -8.87
C ASN A 175 -4.35 13.35 -8.23
N LEU A 176 -4.30 13.25 -6.90
CA LEU A 176 -4.30 11.97 -6.18
C LEU A 176 -5.63 11.73 -5.48
N THR A 177 -6.08 10.47 -5.55
CA THR A 177 -7.17 9.98 -4.69
C THR A 177 -6.67 9.77 -3.26
N MET A 178 -7.58 9.69 -2.29
CA MET A 178 -7.24 9.36 -0.90
C MET A 178 -6.47 8.04 -0.79
N ALA A 179 -6.89 7.01 -1.55
CA ALA A 179 -6.21 5.72 -1.53
C ALA A 179 -4.76 5.81 -2.06
N GLN A 180 -4.54 6.55 -3.14
CA GLN A 180 -3.18 6.79 -3.66
C GLN A 180 -2.35 7.65 -2.72
N ALA A 181 -2.95 8.61 -2.03
CA ALA A 181 -2.25 9.46 -1.08
C ALA A 181 -1.84 8.71 0.19
N ALA A 182 -2.64 7.74 0.63
CA ALA A 182 -2.34 6.92 1.81
C ALA A 182 -1.11 6.03 1.63
N SER A 183 -0.69 5.71 0.40
CA SER A 183 0.46 4.84 0.10
C SER A 183 1.79 5.60 -0.08
N ILE A 184 1.88 6.83 0.43
CA ILE A 184 3.02 7.74 0.19
C ILE A 184 3.85 8.01 1.44
N PRO A 185 3.26 8.39 2.60
CA PRO A 185 4.03 8.95 3.72
C PRO A 185 5.22 8.10 4.18
N VAL A 186 5.01 6.84 4.54
CA VAL A 186 6.02 5.97 5.15
C VAL A 186 7.07 5.56 4.14
N ASP A 187 6.67 5.17 2.93
CA ASP A 187 7.61 4.75 1.88
C ASP A 187 8.55 5.89 1.48
N TYR A 188 7.99 7.08 1.25
CA TYR A 188 8.78 8.25 0.85
C TYR A 188 9.65 8.77 1.97
N VAL A 189 9.17 8.87 3.21
CA VAL A 189 9.99 9.31 4.33
C VAL A 189 11.13 8.33 4.57
N THR A 190 10.86 7.02 4.52
CA THR A 190 11.88 5.98 4.68
C THR A 190 12.96 6.10 3.60
N ALA A 191 12.57 6.13 2.33
CA ALA A 191 13.49 6.20 1.21
C ALA A 191 14.29 7.52 1.20
N TYR A 192 13.62 8.64 1.47
CA TYR A 192 14.25 9.96 1.52
C TYR A 192 15.25 10.08 2.68
N TYR A 193 14.87 9.63 3.87
CA TYR A 193 15.77 9.66 5.01
C TYR A 193 17.03 8.81 4.76
N ALA A 194 16.84 7.55 4.36
CA ALA A 194 17.96 6.64 4.13
C ALA A 194 18.87 7.11 2.99
N LEU A 195 18.29 7.45 1.84
CA LEU A 195 19.08 7.80 0.67
C LEU A 195 19.56 9.24 0.71
N VAL A 196 18.68 10.22 0.91
CA VAL A 196 19.02 11.64 0.77
C VAL A 196 19.65 12.20 2.04
N HIS A 197 19.03 11.98 3.20
CA HIS A 197 19.51 12.59 4.45
C HIS A 197 20.80 11.93 4.96
N VAL A 198 20.82 10.59 4.98
CA VAL A 198 21.98 9.79 5.43
C VAL A 198 22.98 9.59 4.29
N GLY A 199 22.54 9.02 3.16
CA GLY A 199 23.42 8.63 2.06
C GLY A 199 23.99 9.79 1.22
N ARG A 200 23.25 10.89 1.09
CA ARG A 200 23.64 12.13 0.37
C ARG A 200 24.26 11.85 -1.02
N PRO A 201 23.59 11.07 -1.89
CA PRO A 201 24.18 10.62 -3.15
C PRO A 201 24.43 11.79 -4.08
N THR A 202 25.50 11.66 -4.86
CA THR A 202 25.88 12.56 -5.93
C THR A 202 25.94 11.80 -7.26
N ARG A 203 26.14 12.53 -8.35
CA ARG A 203 26.33 11.94 -9.70
C ARG A 203 27.57 11.05 -9.82
N ARG A 204 28.49 11.10 -8.85
CA ARG A 204 29.70 10.26 -8.83
C ARG A 204 29.48 8.93 -8.13
N ASP A 205 28.36 8.79 -7.43
CA ASP A 205 28.09 7.63 -6.59
C ASP A 205 27.26 6.57 -7.34
N SER A 206 27.37 5.35 -6.84
CA SER A 206 26.54 4.23 -7.25
C SER A 206 25.67 3.78 -6.08
N VAL A 207 24.40 3.50 -6.34
CA VAL A 207 23.40 3.10 -5.35
C VAL A 207 22.89 1.71 -5.73
N LEU A 208 22.99 0.76 -4.80
CA LEU A 208 22.36 -0.56 -4.90
C LEU A 208 21.02 -0.54 -4.16
N VAL A 209 19.93 -0.82 -4.87
CA VAL A 209 18.57 -0.90 -4.32
C VAL A 209 18.09 -2.35 -4.32
N HIS A 210 17.98 -2.93 -3.13
CA HIS A 210 17.33 -4.23 -2.97
C HIS A 210 15.81 -4.11 -3.03
N ALA A 211 15.13 -5.20 -3.43
CA ALA A 211 13.67 -5.27 -3.53
C ALA A 211 13.08 -4.07 -4.30
N ALA A 212 13.67 -3.74 -5.44
CA ALA A 212 13.37 -2.57 -6.26
C ALA A 212 11.90 -2.48 -6.71
N ALA A 213 11.24 -3.63 -6.90
CA ALA A 213 9.82 -3.71 -7.22
C ALA A 213 8.90 -3.57 -5.99
N GLY A 214 9.45 -3.42 -4.79
CA GLY A 214 8.72 -3.09 -3.57
C GLY A 214 8.47 -1.59 -3.42
N SER A 215 7.66 -1.21 -2.45
CA SER A 215 7.19 0.18 -2.28
C SER A 215 8.33 1.17 -1.99
N VAL A 216 9.14 0.91 -0.96
CA VAL A 216 10.33 1.72 -0.62
C VAL A 216 11.37 1.68 -1.74
N GLY A 217 11.62 0.49 -2.33
CA GLY A 217 12.60 0.32 -3.40
C GLY A 217 12.26 1.15 -4.64
N ALA A 218 10.99 1.17 -5.03
CA ALA A 218 10.50 1.97 -6.14
C ALA A 218 10.69 3.47 -5.90
N VAL A 219 10.49 3.95 -4.66
CA VAL A 219 10.75 5.36 -4.31
C VAL A 219 12.24 5.66 -4.27
N ALA A 220 13.06 4.77 -3.70
CA ALA A 220 14.51 4.92 -3.64
C ALA A 220 15.13 5.05 -5.04
N ILE A 221 14.66 4.27 -6.02
CA ILE A 221 15.10 4.39 -7.42
C ILE A 221 14.75 5.76 -8.00
N GLN A 222 13.55 6.28 -7.74
CA GLN A 222 13.14 7.59 -8.22
C GLN A 222 14.01 8.71 -7.63
N LEU A 223 14.30 8.63 -6.32
CA LEU A 223 15.18 9.57 -5.64
C LEU A 223 16.62 9.45 -6.17
N ALA A 224 17.18 8.25 -6.30
CA ALA A 224 18.53 8.06 -6.84
C ALA A 224 18.66 8.65 -8.26
N LYS A 225 17.63 8.49 -9.11
CA LYS A 225 17.57 9.13 -10.44
C LYS A 225 17.55 10.65 -10.34
N LEU A 226 16.79 11.22 -9.41
CA LEU A 226 16.71 12.66 -9.18
C LEU A 226 18.08 13.25 -8.80
N TYR A 227 18.85 12.56 -7.95
CA TYR A 227 20.21 12.95 -7.58
C TYR A 227 21.28 12.57 -8.61
N GLY A 228 20.89 11.81 -9.65
CA GLY A 228 21.73 11.45 -10.78
C GLY A 228 22.80 10.40 -10.48
N ALA A 229 22.63 9.63 -9.42
CA ALA A 229 23.51 8.50 -9.11
C ALA A 229 23.34 7.36 -10.12
N ARG A 230 24.38 6.52 -10.29
CA ARG A 230 24.26 5.26 -11.03
C ARG A 230 23.50 4.25 -10.17
N ILE A 231 22.54 3.52 -10.74
CA ILE A 231 21.64 2.66 -9.97
C ILE A 231 21.84 1.21 -10.39
N PHE A 232 22.03 0.35 -9.38
CA PHE A 232 21.95 -1.10 -9.45
C PHE A 232 20.74 -1.55 -8.64
N ALA A 233 20.02 -2.57 -9.08
CA ALA A 233 18.77 -2.98 -8.46
C ALA A 233 18.56 -4.50 -8.49
N THR A 234 17.97 -5.06 -7.41
CA THR A 234 17.55 -6.46 -7.35
C THR A 234 16.03 -6.57 -7.13
N ALA A 235 15.40 -7.63 -7.64
CA ALA A 235 13.98 -7.93 -7.44
C ALA A 235 13.75 -9.45 -7.32
N ASP A 236 12.67 -9.85 -6.66
CA ASP A 236 12.43 -11.25 -6.28
C ASP A 236 12.21 -12.19 -7.49
N ASN A 237 11.63 -11.67 -8.59
CA ASN A 237 11.39 -12.44 -9.81
C ASN A 237 11.30 -11.55 -11.05
N SER A 238 11.40 -12.17 -12.23
CA SER A 238 11.41 -11.48 -13.53
C SER A 238 10.09 -10.77 -13.83
N GLU A 239 8.94 -11.35 -13.45
CA GLU A 239 7.62 -10.75 -13.68
C GLU A 239 7.45 -9.42 -12.93
N ARG A 240 7.78 -9.39 -11.64
CA ARG A 240 7.80 -8.17 -10.83
C ARG A 240 8.75 -7.13 -11.38
N TRP A 241 9.91 -7.57 -11.88
CA TRP A 241 10.87 -6.69 -12.51
C TRP A 241 10.32 -6.08 -13.81
N GLU A 242 9.74 -6.89 -14.69
CA GLU A 242 9.13 -6.43 -15.94
C GLU A 242 8.01 -5.44 -15.68
N TRP A 243 7.11 -5.76 -14.74
CA TRP A 243 6.07 -4.84 -14.29
C TRP A 243 6.67 -3.51 -13.81
N PHE A 244 7.68 -3.57 -12.93
CA PHE A 244 8.32 -2.36 -12.40
C PHE A 244 8.98 -1.52 -13.50
N VAL A 245 9.69 -2.14 -14.45
CA VAL A 245 10.34 -1.45 -15.57
C VAL A 245 9.29 -0.71 -16.43
N GLN A 246 8.14 -1.34 -16.70
CA GLN A 246 7.04 -0.70 -17.42
C GLN A 246 6.51 0.54 -16.67
N GLN A 247 6.28 0.43 -15.36
CA GLN A 247 5.81 1.54 -14.53
C GLN A 247 6.85 2.68 -14.40
N SER A 248 8.13 2.34 -14.33
CA SER A 248 9.23 3.30 -14.12
C SER A 248 9.42 4.30 -15.28
N ARG A 249 8.82 4.04 -16.45
CA ARG A 249 8.78 4.96 -17.61
C ARG A 249 7.74 6.08 -17.47
N VAL A 250 6.75 5.91 -16.58
CA VAL A 250 5.59 6.82 -16.41
C VAL A 250 5.81 7.87 -15.31
N PHE A 251 6.65 7.58 -14.31
CA PHE A 251 6.77 8.40 -13.09
C PHE A 251 7.77 9.56 -13.20
N LYS A 252 7.40 10.59 -13.96
CA LYS A 252 8.25 11.80 -14.16
C LYS A 252 7.75 13.07 -13.46
N ARG A 253 6.59 13.06 -12.78
CA ARG A 253 5.87 14.32 -12.45
C ARG A 253 5.58 14.59 -10.96
N PHE A 254 5.72 13.61 -10.06
CA PHE A 254 5.34 13.77 -8.65
C PHE A 254 6.39 14.54 -7.82
N LEU A 255 7.68 14.23 -7.97
CA LEU A 255 8.75 14.80 -7.12
C LEU A 255 9.03 16.30 -7.41
N THR A 256 8.85 16.75 -8.64
CA THR A 256 9.22 18.12 -9.07
C THR A 256 8.27 19.19 -8.53
N GLN A 257 7.04 18.82 -8.20
CA GLN A 257 5.98 19.79 -7.86
C GLN A 257 5.77 19.96 -6.35
N TYR A 258 6.19 19.00 -5.52
CA TYR A 258 5.81 18.96 -4.10
C TYR A 258 6.99 18.88 -3.10
N LEU A 259 8.25 18.85 -3.56
CA LEU A 259 9.45 18.89 -2.68
C LEU A 259 10.39 20.12 -2.89
N HIS A 260 10.11 21.04 -3.84
CA HIS A 260 10.77 22.36 -4.04
C HIS A 260 12.33 22.39 -4.21
N PRO A 261 12.94 23.53 -4.63
CA PRO A 261 13.33 23.84 -6.00
C PRO A 261 14.84 23.67 -6.25
N PHE A 262 15.36 22.45 -6.32
CA PHE A 262 16.69 22.24 -6.91
C PHE A 262 16.68 20.94 -7.72
N THR A 263 16.62 21.04 -9.05
CA THR A 263 17.54 20.37 -10.00
C THR A 263 16.94 20.26 -11.40
N THR A 264 17.81 20.49 -12.37
CA THR A 264 17.63 20.24 -13.79
C THR A 264 17.60 18.74 -14.06
N THR A 265 16.66 18.33 -14.91
CA THR A 265 16.36 16.96 -15.30
C THR A 265 17.59 16.27 -15.92
N SER A 266 18.15 15.27 -15.23
CA SER A 266 19.19 14.38 -15.75
C SER A 266 18.60 13.00 -16.07
N ARG A 267 18.90 12.44 -17.24
CA ARG A 267 18.64 11.04 -17.60
C ARG A 267 19.80 10.18 -17.10
N ALA A 268 19.80 9.78 -15.84
CA ALA A 268 20.75 8.78 -15.35
C ALA A 268 20.36 7.37 -15.86
N PRO A 269 21.30 6.57 -16.40
CA PRO A 269 21.03 5.20 -16.83
C PRO A 269 20.78 4.27 -15.63
N LEU A 270 19.81 3.36 -15.76
CA LEU A 270 19.52 2.28 -14.82
C LEU A 270 20.21 1.01 -15.33
N GLU A 271 21.13 0.45 -14.57
CA GLU A 271 21.81 -0.80 -14.92
C GLU A 271 21.35 -1.95 -14.02
N ILE A 272 21.16 -3.12 -14.63
CA ILE A 272 20.52 -4.26 -14.00
C ILE A 272 21.60 -5.25 -13.60
N MET A 273 21.62 -5.64 -12.34
CA MET A 273 22.36 -6.82 -11.87
C MET A 273 21.30 -7.85 -11.48
N VAL A 274 21.10 -8.84 -12.34
CA VAL A 274 20.24 -10.02 -12.06
C VAL A 274 21.05 -11.02 -11.25
#